data_AF-A0A0F7H0G4-F1
#
_entry.id   AF-A0A0F7H0G4-F1
#
_cell.length_a   1.000
_cell.length_b   1.000
_cell.length_c   1.000
_cell.angle_alpha   90.00
_cell.angle_beta   90.00
_cell.angle_gamma   90.00
#
_symmetry.space_group_name_H-M   'P 1'
#
loop_
_entity.id
_entity.type
_entity.pdbx_description
1 polymer ?
#
loop_
_entity_poly.entity_id
_entity_poly.type
_entity_poly.pdbx_seq_one_letter_code
_entity_poly.pdbx_strand_id
1 'polypeptide(L)'
;MFYFLLKLMKNREKPSPYECGFNPLTSSRLPFSIQFFLIALIFLIFDIEIILLIPLIPAILKSNSFYFWTLSMLIIYLCLIIGLIYEWNEQSIIWIK
;
A
#
# COMPACT_ATOMS: atom_id res chain seq x y z
N MET A 1 -36.31 -6.35 29.05
CA MET A 1 -35.83 -6.15 30.44
C MET A 1 -34.39 -6.63 30.64
N PHE A 2 -33.98 -7.80 30.13
CA PHE A 2 -32.61 -8.34 30.30
C PHE A 2 -31.50 -7.55 29.58
N TYR A 3 -31.75 -7.08 28.35
CA TYR A 3 -30.78 -6.31 27.55
C TYR A 3 -30.38 -4.99 28.22
N PHE A 4 -31.28 -4.36 28.96
CA PHE A 4 -31.02 -3.09 29.66
C PHE A 4 -30.11 -3.30 30.88
N LEU A 5 -30.26 -4.44 31.58
CA LEU A 5 -29.45 -4.81 32.73
C LEU A 5 -27.99 -5.11 32.34
N LEU A 6 -27.79 -5.73 31.18
CA LEU A 6 -26.47 -5.99 30.58
C LEU A 6 -25.70 -4.70 30.26
N LYS A 7 -26.41 -3.64 29.87
CA LYS A 7 -25.82 -2.33 29.58
C LYS A 7 -25.39 -1.56 30.83
N LEU A 8 -26.02 -1.84 31.97
CA LEU A 8 -25.69 -1.24 33.27
C LEU A 8 -24.45 -1.90 33.91
N MET A 9 -24.19 -3.19 33.66
CA MET A 9 -22.96 -3.88 34.09
C MET A 9 -21.76 -3.56 33.18
N LYS A 10 -21.52 -2.27 32.96
CA LYS A 10 -20.37 -1.77 32.19
C LYS A 10 -19.18 -1.67 33.14
N ASN A 11 -18.53 -2.80 33.41
CA ASN A 11 -17.28 -2.82 34.18
C ASN A 11 -16.23 -1.93 33.47
N ARG A 12 -15.56 -1.07 34.25
CA ARG A 12 -14.57 -0.08 33.77
C ARG A 12 -13.41 -0.70 32.99
N GLU A 13 -13.14 -1.98 33.20
CA GLU A 13 -12.07 -2.75 32.57
C GLU A 13 -12.42 -3.33 31.19
N LYS A 14 -13.72 -3.41 30.83
CA LYS A 14 -14.13 -3.88 29.49
C LYS A 14 -13.77 -2.92 28.34
N PRO A 15 -13.85 -1.59 28.49
CA PRO A 15 -13.44 -0.66 27.43
C PRO A 15 -11.94 -0.30 27.44
N SER A 16 -11.13 -0.80 28.38
CA SER A 16 -9.68 -0.56 28.39
C SER A 16 -8.95 -1.48 27.40
N PRO A 17 -7.86 -0.99 26.76
CA PRO A 17 -7.07 -1.81 25.85
C PRO A 17 -6.44 -3.01 26.58
N TYR A 18 -6.42 -4.15 25.92
CA TYR A 18 -5.88 -5.40 26.46
C TYR A 18 -4.35 -5.43 26.33
N GLU A 19 -3.63 -5.30 27.43
CA GLU A 19 -2.17 -5.51 27.50
C GLU A 19 -1.83 -6.69 28.42
N CYS A 20 -2.37 -7.88 28.13
CA CYS A 20 -2.07 -9.11 28.87
C CYS A 20 -2.22 -9.00 30.40
N GLY A 21 -3.23 -8.26 30.87
CA GLY A 21 -3.52 -8.07 32.30
C GLY A 21 -2.85 -6.85 32.94
N PHE A 22 -2.11 -6.05 32.18
CA PHE A 22 -1.53 -4.78 32.63
C PHE A 22 -2.31 -3.57 32.11
N ASN A 23 -2.17 -2.44 32.80
CA ASN A 23 -2.67 -1.16 32.32
C ASN A 23 -1.73 -0.63 31.22
N PRO A 24 -2.28 0.00 30.16
CA PRO A 24 -1.50 0.56 29.08
C PRO A 24 -0.40 1.50 29.60
N LEU A 25 0.85 1.09 29.43
CA LEU A 25 2.03 1.87 29.83
C LEU A 25 2.25 3.09 28.92
N THR A 26 1.78 3.01 27.68
CA THR A 26 1.95 4.05 26.65
C THR A 26 0.67 4.20 25.81
N SER A 27 0.53 5.34 25.12
CA SER A 27 -0.56 5.51 24.16
C SER A 27 -0.40 4.56 22.99
N SER A 28 -1.50 3.98 22.49
CA SER A 28 -1.53 3.10 21.31
C SER A 28 -1.05 3.74 20.00
N ARG A 29 -0.75 5.04 20.00
CA ARG A 29 -0.20 5.78 18.87
C ARG A 29 1.32 5.69 18.90
N LEU A 30 1.84 4.65 18.27
CA LEU A 30 3.27 4.54 17.99
C LEU A 30 3.60 5.29 16.69
N PRO A 31 4.79 5.90 16.58
CA PRO A 31 5.26 6.39 15.30
C PRO A 31 5.32 5.21 14.31
N PHE A 32 4.59 5.35 13.21
CA PHE A 32 4.51 4.35 12.16
C PHE A 32 5.83 4.32 11.37
N SER A 33 6.28 3.15 10.93
CA SER A 33 7.52 3.06 10.16
C SER A 33 7.34 3.64 8.76
N ILE A 34 8.27 4.51 8.36
CA ILE A 34 8.27 5.18 7.05
C ILE A 34 8.35 4.17 5.90
N GLN A 35 8.96 3.00 6.15
CA GLN A 35 9.08 1.91 5.17
C GLN A 35 7.73 1.41 4.67
N PHE A 36 6.74 1.23 5.55
CA PHE A 36 5.40 0.79 5.13
C PHE A 36 4.68 1.86 4.31
N PHE A 37 4.92 3.14 4.63
CA PHE A 37 4.38 4.25 3.84
C PHE A 37 5.00 4.27 2.43
N LEU A 38 6.31 4.08 2.32
CA LEU A 38 7.01 4.02 1.03
C LEU A 38 6.49 2.86 0.16
N ILE A 39 6.34 1.66 0.73
CA ILE A 39 5.78 0.51 0.00
C ILE A 39 4.37 0.80 -0.52
N ALA A 40 3.51 1.45 0.29
CA ALA A 40 2.16 1.82 -0.14
C ALA A 40 2.18 2.86 -1.28
N LEU A 41 3.13 3.79 -1.26
CA LEU A 41 3.30 4.80 -2.30
C LEU A 41 3.79 4.17 -3.61
N ILE A 42 4.77 3.27 -3.55
CA ILE A 42 5.28 2.52 -4.71
C ILE A 42 4.17 1.69 -5.35
N PHE A 43 3.39 0.99 -4.53
CA PHE A 43 2.24 0.22 -4.99
C PHE A 43 1.23 1.10 -5.73
N LEU A 44 0.93 2.30 -5.20
CA LEU A 44 0.01 3.24 -5.82
C LEU A 44 0.51 3.74 -7.18
N ILE A 45 1.80 4.04 -7.31
CA ILE A 45 2.40 4.44 -8.59
C ILE A 45 2.31 3.30 -9.59
N PHE A 46 2.68 2.08 -9.18
CA PHE A 46 2.64 0.90 -10.04
C PHE A 46 1.22 0.57 -10.53
N ASP A 47 0.19 0.71 -9.67
CA ASP A 47 -1.21 0.54 -10.07
C ASP A 47 -1.64 1.55 -11.15
N ILE A 48 -1.25 2.82 -11.01
CA ILE A 48 -1.54 3.86 -12.01
C ILE A 48 -0.87 3.53 -13.35
N GLU A 49 0.36 3.04 -13.32
CA GLU A 49 1.10 2.69 -14.54
C GLU A 49 0.52 1.46 -15.25
N ILE A 50 0.04 0.45 -14.50
CA ILE A 50 -0.69 -0.69 -15.09
C ILE A 50 -1.98 -0.22 -15.78
N ILE A 51 -2.74 0.67 -15.14
CA ILE A 51 -3.96 1.24 -15.73
C ILE A 51 -3.64 1.92 -17.06
N LEU A 52 -2.48 2.55 -17.18
CA LEU A 52 -2.02 3.18 -18.42
C LEU A 52 -1.56 2.16 -19.47
N LEU A 53 -0.94 1.04 -19.08
CA LEU A 53 -0.47 -0.03 -19.99
C LEU A 53 -1.61 -0.85 -20.63
N ILE A 54 -2.70 -1.12 -19.90
CA ILE A 54 -3.82 -1.93 -20.39
C ILE A 54 -4.42 -1.43 -21.73
N PRO A 55 -4.77 -0.13 -21.90
CA PRO A 55 -5.35 0.38 -23.15
C PRO A 55 -4.38 0.37 -24.34
N LEU A 56 -3.07 0.26 -24.11
CA LEU A 56 -2.09 0.16 -25.21
C LEU A 56 -2.14 -1.20 -25.92
N ILE A 57 -2.52 -2.29 -25.25
CA ILE A 57 -2.63 -3.63 -25.85
C ILE A 57 -3.63 -3.65 -27.03
N PRO A 58 -4.90 -3.22 -26.88
CA PRO A 58 -5.82 -3.14 -28.01
C PRO A 58 -5.42 -2.06 -29.02
N ALA A 59 -4.71 -1.01 -28.61
CA ALA A 59 -4.23 0.03 -29.52
C ALA A 59 -3.18 -0.54 -30.52
N ILE A 60 -2.28 -1.41 -30.07
CA ILE A 60 -1.31 -2.11 -30.92
C ILE A 60 -2.03 -3.02 -31.93
N LEU A 61 -3.06 -3.75 -31.49
CA LEU A 61 -3.78 -4.71 -32.33
C LEU A 61 -4.67 -4.05 -33.39
N LYS A 62 -5.21 -2.87 -33.12
CA LYS A 62 -6.22 -2.20 -33.97
C LYS A 62 -5.64 -1.11 -34.87
N SER A 63 -4.46 -0.58 -34.57
CA SER A 63 -3.89 0.57 -35.29
C SER A 63 -2.96 0.15 -36.42
N ASN A 64 -2.86 1.00 -37.45
CA ASN A 64 -1.88 0.82 -38.54
C ASN A 64 -0.45 1.17 -38.11
N SER A 65 -0.29 1.96 -37.03
CA SER A 65 1.01 2.47 -36.57
C SER A 65 1.63 1.58 -35.49
N PHE A 66 1.84 0.29 -35.79
CA PHE A 66 2.38 -0.69 -34.85
C PHE A 66 3.66 -0.21 -34.16
N TYR A 67 4.62 0.32 -34.93
CA TYR A 67 5.92 0.79 -34.42
C TYR A 67 5.79 1.91 -33.36
N PHE A 68 4.85 2.83 -33.54
CA PHE A 68 4.67 3.94 -32.60
C PHE A 68 4.14 3.45 -31.25
N TRP A 69 3.15 2.55 -31.27
CA TRP A 69 2.54 2.01 -30.06
C TRP A 69 3.44 1.03 -29.32
N THR A 70 4.27 0.26 -30.04
CA THR A 70 5.27 -0.60 -29.39
C THR A 70 6.40 0.22 -28.77
N LEU A 71 6.83 1.30 -29.41
CA LEU A 71 7.82 2.21 -28.85
C LEU A 71 7.33 2.89 -27.57
N SER A 72 6.08 3.38 -27.54
CA SER A 72 5.52 3.99 -26.33
C SER A 72 5.40 2.98 -25.18
N MET A 73 4.96 1.75 -25.46
CA MET A 73 4.96 0.66 -24.47
C MET A 73 6.35 0.39 -23.89
N LEU A 74 7.37 0.31 -24.74
CA LEU A 74 8.74 0.08 -24.32
C LEU A 74 9.26 1.20 -23.43
N ILE A 75 8.95 2.46 -23.74
CA ILE A 75 9.37 3.62 -22.93
C ILE A 75 8.75 3.56 -21.54
N ILE A 76 7.44 3.29 -21.45
CA ILE A 76 6.74 3.16 -20.16
C ILE A 76 7.33 1.99 -19.36
N TYR A 77 7.56 0.86 -20.00
CA TYR A 77 8.16 -0.31 -19.36
C TYR A 77 9.59 -0.06 -18.85
N LEU A 78 10.41 0.67 -19.60
CA LEU A 78 11.75 1.05 -19.14
C LEU A 78 11.70 2.00 -17.95
N CYS A 79 10.73 2.92 -17.91
CA CYS A 79 10.50 3.80 -16.77
C CYS A 79 10.23 3.00 -15.48
N LEU A 80 9.36 1.98 -15.56
CA LEU A 80 9.08 1.06 -14.45
C LEU A 80 10.35 0.39 -13.91
N ILE A 81 11.17 -0.17 -14.80
CA ILE A 81 12.39 -0.88 -14.39
C ILE A 81 13.37 0.09 -13.71
N ILE A 82 13.57 1.27 -14.29
CA ILE A 82 14.52 2.26 -13.76
C ILE A 82 14.04 2.77 -12.39
N GLY A 83 12.74 3.05 -12.23
CA GLY A 83 12.17 3.47 -10.94
C GLY A 83 12.36 2.42 -9.85
N LEU A 84 12.07 1.16 -10.15
CA LEU A 84 12.28 0.03 -9.24
C LEU A 84 13.74 -0.13 -8.83
N ILE A 85 14.68 -0.04 -9.78
CA ILE A 85 16.12 -0.15 -9.49
C ILE A 85 16.58 1.01 -8.59
N TYR A 86 16.07 2.23 -8.84
CA TYR A 86 16.41 3.40 -8.03
C TYR A 86 15.95 3.21 -6.57
N GLU A 87 14.72 2.78 -6.35
CA GLU A 87 14.17 2.56 -5.00
C GLU A 87 14.83 1.39 -4.28
N TRP A 88 15.22 0.35 -5.02
CA TRP A 88 15.99 -0.77 -4.49
C TRP A 88 17.35 -0.31 -3.95
N ASN A 89 18.05 0.54 -4.70
CA ASN A 89 19.35 1.06 -4.29
C ASN A 89 19.28 1.93 -3.03
N GLU A 90 18.19 2.64 -2.82
CA GLU A 90 17.92 3.44 -1.60
C GLU A 90 17.62 2.57 -0.35
N GLN A 91 17.65 1.23 -0.46
CA GLN A 91 17.35 0.29 0.62
C GLN A 91 15.97 0.49 1.28
N SER A 92 15.08 1.27 0.64
CA SER A 92 13.76 1.62 1.13
C SER A 92 12.85 0.40 1.35
N ILE A 93 13.13 -0.68 0.61
CA ILE A 93 12.38 -1.94 0.57
C ILE A 93 12.99 -2.97 1.55
N ILE A 94 14.20 -2.74 2.06
CA ILE A 94 14.91 -3.70 2.91
C ILE A 94 14.35 -3.60 4.32
N TRP A 95 13.71 -4.68 4.76
CA TRP A 95 13.26 -4.83 6.14
C TRP A 95 14.48 -5.16 7.01
N ILE A 96 14.94 -4.18 7.78
CA ILE A 96 15.90 -4.41 8.86
C ILE A 96 15.10 -5.04 10.00
N LYS A 97 15.54 -6.22 10.42
CA LYS A 97 14.88 -7.03 11.44
C LYS A 97 14.94 -6.41 12.82
#